data_AF-A0A9W8DTE5-F1
#
_entry.id   AF-A0A9W8DTE5-F1
#
_cell.length_a   1.000
_cell.length_b   1.000
_cell.length_c   1.000
_cell.angle_alpha   90.00
_cell.angle_beta   90.00
_cell.angle_gamma   90.00
#
_symmetry.space_group_name_H-M   'P 1'
#
loop_
_entity.id
_entity.type
_entity.pdbx_description
1 polymer ?
#
loop_
_entity_poly.entity_id
_entity_poly.type
_entity_poly.pdbx_seq_one_letter_code
_entity_poly.pdbx_strand_id
1 'polypeptide(L)'
;MLSESSNPMTSPSVDQQVSEASNGLAKLKVANAVVPRPLFSADLISPEVQALLPTHYIIRPLSEDDFAKGFFDCLAQLTVTGDVSLELFKETFATMLDQKANYVVVIEDKERSAIVACGTLVQERKFIRNCGKIGHIEDIVVSSTERGKRLGMHMIHQLKHVAREIGCYKVILNCHEKNVEFYKKCGLVLKDVQMTEYFDQPTPKTNL
;
A
#
# COMPACT_ATOMS: atom_id res chain seq x y z
N MET A 1 -63.91 -48.00 7.39
CA MET A 1 -62.93 -48.26 6.33
C MET A 1 -62.03 -47.05 6.24
N LEU A 2 -60.81 -47.15 6.78
CA LEU A 2 -59.74 -46.15 6.66
C LEU A 2 -58.54 -46.87 6.04
N SER A 3 -57.98 -46.29 4.98
CA SER A 3 -56.79 -46.80 4.28
C SER A 3 -55.69 -45.76 4.34
N GLU A 4 -54.55 -46.14 4.90
CA GLU A 4 -53.31 -45.39 4.88
C GLU A 4 -52.64 -45.49 3.51
N SER A 5 -52.01 -44.41 3.04
CA SER A 5 -51.07 -44.45 1.91
C SER A 5 -49.73 -43.88 2.35
N SER A 6 -48.70 -44.72 2.26
CA SER A 6 -47.30 -44.38 2.47
C SER A 6 -46.68 -43.89 1.15
N ASN A 7 -45.88 -42.83 1.23
CA ASN A 7 -45.14 -42.28 0.09
C ASN A 7 -43.67 -42.74 0.17
N PRO A 8 -43.01 -43.19 -0.91
CA PRO A 8 -41.63 -43.65 -0.84
C PRO A 8 -40.64 -42.48 -0.92
N MET A 9 -39.64 -42.46 -0.03
CA MET A 9 -38.46 -41.60 -0.16
C MET A 9 -37.53 -42.17 -1.23
N THR A 10 -37.39 -41.47 -2.36
CA THR A 10 -36.38 -41.77 -3.38
C THR A 10 -35.04 -41.16 -2.98
N SER A 11 -33.99 -41.98 -2.84
CA SER A 11 -32.63 -41.51 -2.64
C SER A 11 -32.09 -40.81 -3.91
N PRO A 12 -31.27 -39.77 -3.78
CA PRO A 12 -30.74 -39.04 -4.93
C PRO A 12 -29.86 -39.94 -5.81
N SER A 13 -29.93 -39.69 -7.12
CA SER A 13 -29.11 -40.39 -8.12
C SER A 13 -27.62 -40.06 -7.97
N VAL A 14 -26.75 -40.97 -8.40
CA VAL A 14 -25.28 -40.81 -8.32
C VAL A 14 -24.81 -39.52 -9.01
N ASP A 15 -25.45 -39.13 -10.11
CA ASP A 15 -25.13 -37.88 -10.83
C ASP A 15 -25.48 -36.61 -10.03
N GLN A 16 -26.55 -36.64 -9.24
CA GLN A 16 -26.90 -35.53 -8.35
C GLN A 16 -25.87 -35.38 -7.23
N GLN A 17 -25.42 -36.50 -6.65
CA GLN A 17 -24.38 -36.49 -5.59
C GLN A 17 -23.03 -35.99 -6.11
N VAL A 18 -22.64 -36.32 -7.34
CA VAL A 18 -21.39 -35.82 -7.96
C VAL A 18 -21.47 -34.33 -8.28
N SER A 19 -22.63 -33.84 -8.73
CA SER A 19 -22.84 -32.41 -9.00
C SER A 19 -22.83 -31.56 -7.72
N GLU A 20 -23.42 -32.06 -6.63
CA GLU A 20 -23.44 -31.40 -5.32
C GLU A 20 -22.05 -31.41 -4.66
N ALA A 21 -21.29 -32.49 -4.80
CA ALA A 21 -19.90 -32.56 -4.33
C ALA A 21 -18.97 -31.60 -5.09
N SER A 22 -19.13 -31.50 -6.42
CA SER A 22 -18.36 -30.56 -7.25
C SER A 22 -18.68 -29.09 -6.93
N ASN A 23 -19.97 -28.77 -6.74
CA ASN A 23 -20.42 -27.45 -6.27
C ASN A 23 -19.97 -27.14 -4.84
N GLY A 24 -19.91 -28.15 -3.97
CA GLY A 24 -19.37 -28.04 -2.61
C GLY A 24 -17.88 -27.73 -2.61
N LEU A 25 -17.09 -28.41 -3.46
CA LEU A 25 -15.65 -28.18 -3.60
C LEU A 25 -15.34 -26.81 -4.22
N ALA A 26 -16.15 -26.36 -5.19
CA ALA A 26 -16.04 -25.02 -5.76
C ALA A 26 -16.41 -23.94 -4.74
N LYS A 27 -17.48 -24.13 -3.94
CA LYS A 27 -17.85 -23.22 -2.83
C LYS A 27 -16.80 -23.19 -1.72
N LEU A 28 -16.15 -24.32 -1.40
CA LEU A 28 -15.07 -24.40 -0.41
C LEU A 28 -13.79 -23.69 -0.90
N LYS A 29 -13.51 -23.75 -2.22
CA LYS A 29 -12.41 -22.99 -2.84
C LYS A 29 -12.67 -21.49 -2.88
N VAL A 30 -13.93 -21.06 -3.05
CA VAL A 30 -14.31 -19.64 -3.04
C VAL A 30 -14.38 -19.07 -1.61
N ALA A 31 -14.70 -19.89 -0.60
CA ALA A 31 -14.77 -19.48 0.80
C ALA A 31 -13.41 -19.36 1.52
N ASN A 32 -12.32 -19.86 0.92
CA ASN A 32 -10.96 -19.84 1.48
C ASN A 32 -9.98 -18.93 0.73
N ALA A 33 -10.46 -18.00 -0.10
CA ALA A 33 -9.61 -16.92 -0.58
C ALA A 33 -9.25 -16.03 0.61
N VAL A 34 -8.10 -16.31 1.24
CA VAL A 34 -7.51 -15.44 2.25
C VAL A 34 -7.25 -14.11 1.57
N VAL A 35 -8.09 -13.11 1.86
CA VAL A 35 -7.88 -11.74 1.38
C VAL A 35 -6.58 -11.26 2.00
N PRO A 36 -5.55 -10.93 1.20
CA PRO A 36 -4.28 -10.44 1.71
C PRO A 36 -4.48 -9.24 2.63
N ARG A 37 -3.79 -9.23 3.77
CA ARG A 37 -4.00 -8.19 4.78
C ARG A 37 -3.39 -6.86 4.32
N PRO A 38 -4.14 -5.73 4.39
CA PRO A 38 -3.57 -4.41 4.16
C PRO A 38 -2.76 -3.93 5.37
N LEU A 39 -1.75 -3.11 5.13
CA LEU A 39 -0.86 -2.55 6.16
C LEU A 39 -1.58 -1.61 7.14
N PHE A 40 -2.65 -0.95 6.68
CA PHE A 40 -3.52 -0.10 7.51
C PHE A 40 -4.95 -0.07 6.92
N SER A 41 -5.90 0.53 7.65
CA SER A 41 -7.30 0.59 7.18
C SER A 41 -7.43 1.33 5.85
N ALA A 42 -8.15 0.74 4.91
CA ALA A 42 -8.47 1.37 3.63
C ALA A 42 -9.35 2.63 3.79
N ASP A 43 -9.99 2.83 4.94
CA ASP A 43 -10.77 4.05 5.24
C ASP A 43 -9.92 5.33 5.22
N LEU A 44 -8.61 5.20 5.37
CA LEU A 44 -7.67 6.32 5.26
C LEU A 44 -7.32 6.66 3.80
N ILE A 45 -7.85 5.92 2.81
CA ILE A 45 -7.70 6.24 1.40
C ILE A 45 -8.77 7.27 1.00
N SER A 46 -8.32 8.39 0.41
CA SER A 46 -9.21 9.47 0.00
C SER A 46 -10.04 9.03 -1.22
N PRO A 47 -11.39 9.01 -1.12
CA PRO A 47 -12.24 8.74 -2.27
C PRO A 47 -12.04 9.78 -3.38
N GLU A 48 -11.77 11.03 -3.01
CA GLU A 48 -11.49 12.12 -3.95
C GLU A 48 -10.20 11.88 -4.74
N VAL A 49 -9.13 11.43 -4.09
CA VAL A 49 -7.88 11.11 -4.79
C VAL A 49 -8.07 9.89 -5.71
N GLN A 50 -8.77 8.85 -5.23
CA GLN A 50 -9.07 7.67 -6.04
C GLN A 50 -9.92 8.02 -7.28
N ALA A 51 -10.89 8.93 -7.16
CA ALA A 51 -11.75 9.35 -8.26
C ALA A 51 -11.01 10.13 -9.37
N LEU A 52 -9.83 10.70 -9.06
CA LEU A 52 -9.00 11.40 -10.04
C LEU A 52 -8.11 10.46 -10.86
N LEU A 53 -7.96 9.20 -10.43
CA LEU A 53 -7.17 8.21 -11.15
C LEU A 53 -8.01 7.57 -12.28
N PRO A 54 -7.39 7.24 -13.43
CA PRO A 54 -8.00 6.35 -14.42
C PRO A 54 -8.53 5.06 -13.78
N THR A 55 -9.62 4.53 -14.31
CA THR A 55 -10.39 3.42 -13.71
C THR A 55 -9.63 2.10 -13.56
N HIS A 56 -8.55 1.90 -14.33
CA HIS A 56 -7.68 0.73 -14.21
C HIS A 56 -6.67 0.85 -13.06
N TYR A 57 -6.44 2.04 -12.52
CA TYR A 57 -5.61 2.23 -11.33
C TYR A 57 -6.44 2.18 -10.05
N ILE A 58 -5.84 1.60 -9.01
CA ILE A 58 -6.33 1.66 -7.64
C ILE A 58 -5.23 2.19 -6.72
N ILE A 59 -5.55 3.20 -5.92
CA ILE A 59 -4.70 3.67 -4.83
C ILE A 59 -5.16 3.01 -3.54
N ARG A 60 -4.26 2.33 -2.84
CA ARG A 60 -4.61 1.52 -1.67
C ARG A 60 -3.43 1.34 -0.72
N PRO A 61 -3.64 0.85 0.51
CA PRO A 61 -2.54 0.43 1.38
C PRO A 61 -1.72 -0.68 0.70
N LEU A 62 -0.43 -0.73 1.03
CA LEU A 62 0.42 -1.90 0.75
C LEU A 62 -0.22 -3.15 1.38
N SER A 63 -0.14 -4.27 0.66
CA SER A 63 -0.73 -5.55 1.00
C SER A 63 0.31 -6.66 1.04
N GLU A 64 0.05 -7.73 1.80
CA GLU A 64 0.96 -8.87 1.97
C GLU A 64 1.34 -9.58 0.66
N ASP A 65 0.50 -9.47 -0.37
CA ASP A 65 0.71 -10.07 -1.69
C ASP A 65 1.44 -9.15 -2.68
N ASP A 66 1.72 -7.89 -2.31
CA ASP A 66 2.35 -6.92 -3.20
C ASP A 66 3.82 -7.22 -3.51
N PHE A 67 4.45 -8.10 -2.71
CA PHE A 67 5.75 -8.67 -3.06
C PHE A 67 5.69 -9.34 -4.46
N ALA A 68 4.63 -10.08 -4.75
CA ALA A 68 4.44 -10.76 -6.03
C ALA A 68 3.97 -9.83 -7.16
N LYS A 69 3.61 -8.58 -6.85
CA LYS A 69 3.12 -7.57 -7.80
C LYS A 69 4.20 -6.56 -8.20
N GLY A 70 5.48 -6.85 -7.93
CA GLY A 70 6.59 -5.99 -8.32
C GLY A 70 6.75 -4.73 -7.45
N PHE A 71 6.37 -4.78 -6.17
CA PHE A 71 6.58 -3.67 -5.23
C PHE A 71 8.05 -3.23 -5.17
N PHE A 72 8.97 -4.20 -5.02
CA PHE A 72 10.41 -3.92 -5.00
C PHE A 72 10.96 -3.48 -6.36
N ASP A 73 10.40 -3.98 -7.48
CA ASP A 73 10.78 -3.51 -8.82
C ASP A 73 10.45 -2.03 -9.02
N CYS A 74 9.34 -1.56 -8.42
CA CYS A 74 8.99 -0.15 -8.40
C CYS A 74 9.95 0.65 -7.48
N LEU A 75 10.20 0.18 -6.26
CA LEU A 75 11.12 0.84 -5.31
C LEU A 75 12.56 0.93 -5.80
N ALA A 76 13.06 -0.09 -6.51
CA ALA A 76 14.42 -0.12 -7.06
C ALA A 76 14.68 1.01 -8.08
N GLN A 77 13.63 1.64 -8.61
CA GLN A 77 13.75 2.82 -9.48
C GLN A 77 14.02 4.13 -8.72
N LEU A 78 13.93 4.11 -7.39
CA LEU A 78 14.26 5.24 -6.51
C LEU A 78 15.68 5.14 -5.97
N THR A 79 16.02 3.98 -5.39
CA THR A 79 17.29 3.75 -4.71
C THR A 79 17.60 2.25 -4.63
N VAL A 80 18.75 1.89 -4.05
CA VAL A 80 19.15 0.51 -3.80
C VAL A 80 18.21 -0.14 -2.77
N THR A 81 17.53 -1.23 -3.15
CA THR A 81 16.69 -2.04 -2.27
C THR A 81 17.41 -3.24 -1.66
N GLY A 82 18.48 -3.70 -2.30
CA GLY A 82 19.14 -4.97 -1.98
C GLY A 82 18.35 -6.18 -2.49
N ASP A 83 18.83 -7.37 -2.13
CA ASP A 83 18.24 -8.66 -2.50
C ASP A 83 17.28 -9.10 -1.38
N VAL A 84 15.99 -8.77 -1.54
CA VAL A 84 14.97 -8.94 -0.48
C VAL A 84 14.17 -10.21 -0.71
N SER A 85 14.22 -11.13 0.25
CA SER A 85 13.38 -12.35 0.23
C SER A 85 11.93 -12.06 0.63
N LEU A 86 11.02 -12.97 0.26
CA LEU A 86 9.62 -12.89 0.67
C LEU A 86 9.48 -12.97 2.20
N GLU A 87 10.33 -13.74 2.86
CA GLU A 87 10.39 -13.88 4.32
C GLU A 87 10.74 -12.55 4.97
N LEU A 88 11.80 -11.87 4.49
CA LEU A 88 12.23 -10.58 5.02
C LEU A 88 11.16 -9.50 4.80
N PHE A 89 10.48 -9.52 3.64
CA PHE A 89 9.34 -8.64 3.39
C PHE A 89 8.22 -8.87 4.42
N LYS A 90 7.83 -10.13 4.67
CA LYS A 90 6.77 -10.48 5.63
C LYS A 90 7.13 -10.07 7.06
N GLU A 91 8.38 -10.30 7.49
CA GLU A 91 8.87 -9.88 8.80
C GLU A 91 8.82 -8.36 8.97
N THR A 92 9.26 -7.62 7.95
CA THR A 92 9.21 -6.15 7.92
C THR A 92 7.76 -5.66 7.95
N PHE A 93 6.89 -6.25 7.13
CA PHE A 93 5.46 -5.92 7.07
C PHE A 93 4.77 -6.16 8.43
N ALA A 94 5.04 -7.28 9.08
CA ALA A 94 4.52 -7.59 10.40
C ALA A 94 5.01 -6.60 11.47
N THR A 95 6.27 -6.18 11.40
CA THR A 95 6.84 -5.16 12.29
C THR A 95 6.14 -3.81 12.11
N MET A 96 5.93 -3.38 10.85
CA MET A 96 5.23 -2.14 10.55
C MET A 96 3.77 -2.16 11.03
N LEU A 97 3.08 -3.31 10.87
CA LEU A 97 1.73 -3.52 11.39
C LEU A 97 1.64 -3.34 12.92
N ASP A 98 2.63 -3.85 13.65
CA ASP A 98 2.66 -3.76 15.11
C ASP A 98 2.93 -2.31 15.59
N GLN A 99 3.90 -1.65 14.95
CA GLN A 99 4.30 -0.28 15.29
C GLN A 99 3.22 0.77 15.00
N LYS A 100 2.36 0.53 13.99
CA LYS A 100 1.27 1.45 13.58
C LYS A 100 1.74 2.89 13.35
N ALA A 101 2.97 3.04 12.84
CA ALA A 101 3.58 4.32 12.53
C ALA A 101 3.81 4.51 11.03
N ASN A 102 3.80 3.42 10.24
CA ASN A 102 4.08 3.44 8.82
C ASN A 102 2.80 3.27 8.01
N TYR A 103 2.59 4.17 7.05
CA TYR A 103 1.47 4.15 6.11
C TYR A 103 2.03 4.10 4.69
N VAL A 104 2.30 2.90 4.20
CA VAL A 104 2.79 2.67 2.83
C VAL A 104 1.59 2.59 1.89
N VAL A 105 1.51 3.54 0.96
CA VAL A 105 0.48 3.62 -0.07
C VAL A 105 1.06 3.17 -1.40
N VAL A 106 0.30 2.39 -2.16
CA VAL A 106 0.65 1.97 -3.51
C VAL A 106 -0.42 2.40 -4.49
N ILE A 107 -0.02 2.60 -5.75
CA ILE A 107 -0.92 2.62 -6.90
C ILE A 107 -0.66 1.34 -7.68
N GLU A 108 -1.69 0.51 -7.81
CA GLU A 108 -1.68 -0.71 -8.61
C GLU A 108 -2.38 -0.46 -9.94
N ASP A 109 -1.78 -0.93 -11.02
CA ASP A 109 -2.44 -1.15 -12.30
C ASP A 109 -3.14 -2.50 -12.29
N LYS A 110 -4.47 -2.49 -12.21
CA LYS A 110 -5.29 -3.71 -12.08
C LYS A 110 -5.27 -4.58 -13.33
N GLU A 111 -4.99 -4.02 -14.50
CA GLU A 111 -4.95 -4.80 -15.74
C GLU A 111 -3.68 -5.64 -15.83
N ARG A 112 -2.58 -5.14 -15.25
CA ARG A 112 -1.28 -5.83 -15.20
C ARG A 112 -1.01 -6.52 -13.88
N SER A 113 -1.85 -6.33 -12.87
CA SER A 113 -1.63 -6.76 -11.48
C SER A 113 -0.24 -6.32 -10.98
N ALA A 114 0.13 -5.06 -11.23
CA ALA A 114 1.46 -4.53 -11.00
C ALA A 114 1.45 -3.25 -10.18
N ILE A 115 2.35 -3.14 -9.20
CA ILE A 115 2.59 -1.89 -8.48
C ILE A 115 3.37 -0.94 -9.37
N VAL A 116 2.80 0.26 -9.57
CA VAL A 116 3.36 1.26 -10.49
C VAL A 116 3.75 2.57 -9.83
N ALA A 117 3.34 2.78 -8.58
CA ALA A 117 3.85 3.86 -7.75
C ALA A 117 3.74 3.44 -6.29
N CYS A 118 4.63 3.97 -5.45
CA CYS A 118 4.50 3.86 -4.00
C CYS A 118 5.00 5.13 -3.31
N GLY A 119 4.63 5.25 -2.04
CA GLY A 119 5.01 6.34 -1.16
C GLY A 119 4.67 6.00 0.27
N THR A 120 5.50 6.47 1.19
CA THR A 120 5.37 6.16 2.62
C THR A 120 5.08 7.43 3.39
N LEU A 121 4.17 7.35 4.37
CA LEU A 121 4.07 8.33 5.44
C LEU A 121 4.51 7.67 6.77
N VAL A 122 5.50 8.25 7.44
CA VAL A 122 5.91 7.83 8.79
C VAL A 122 5.40 8.84 9.80
N GLN A 123 4.59 8.39 10.76
CA GLN A 123 4.04 9.23 11.81
C GLN A 123 4.99 9.29 13.02
N GLU A 124 5.52 10.48 13.29
CA GLU A 124 6.34 10.75 14.46
C GLU A 124 5.56 11.50 15.54
N ARG A 125 5.62 11.02 16.80
CA ARG A 125 5.12 11.74 17.97
C ARG A 125 6.17 12.70 18.50
N LYS A 126 5.72 13.89 18.91
CA LYS A 126 6.56 14.93 19.51
C LYS A 126 5.98 15.36 20.85
N PHE A 127 6.80 15.79 21.80
CA PHE A 127 6.32 16.48 23.01
C PHE A 127 5.93 17.94 22.73
N ILE A 128 6.63 18.58 21.80
CA ILE A 128 6.30 19.93 21.33
C ILE A 128 4.92 19.96 20.64
N ARG A 129 4.37 21.17 20.47
CA ARG A 129 3.05 21.37 19.83
C ARG A 129 1.95 20.57 20.54
N ASN A 130 1.95 20.62 21.87
CA ASN A 130 0.96 19.94 22.72
C ASN A 130 0.91 18.43 22.48
N CYS A 131 2.04 17.74 22.62
CA CYS A 131 2.16 16.32 22.34
C CYS A 131 1.74 15.94 20.89
N GLY A 132 2.07 16.81 19.93
CA GLY A 132 1.59 16.73 18.55
C GLY A 132 2.25 15.63 17.71
N LYS A 133 1.75 15.46 16.48
CA LYS A 133 2.25 14.48 15.49
C LYS A 133 2.76 15.15 14.22
N ILE A 134 3.87 14.67 13.67
CA ILE A 134 4.40 15.04 12.34
C ILE A 134 4.28 13.83 11.43
N GLY A 135 3.94 14.05 10.16
CA GLY A 135 4.07 13.04 9.11
C GLY A 135 5.33 13.29 8.27
N HIS A 136 6.18 12.30 8.11
CA HIS A 136 7.33 12.33 7.20
C HIS A 136 6.95 11.58 5.93
N ILE A 137 6.98 12.26 4.78
CA ILE A 137 6.71 11.63 3.48
C ILE A 137 8.05 11.13 2.94
N GLU A 138 8.13 9.82 2.74
CA GLU A 138 9.32 9.10 2.30
C GLU A 138 9.02 8.22 1.07
N ASP A 139 10.07 7.71 0.43
CA ASP A 139 10.03 6.67 -0.60
C ASP A 139 9.07 6.92 -1.77
N ILE A 140 8.95 8.17 -2.21
CA ILE A 140 8.09 8.53 -3.35
C ILE A 140 8.72 8.05 -4.66
N VAL A 141 8.05 7.11 -5.32
CA VAL A 141 8.47 6.61 -6.64
C VAL A 141 7.28 6.34 -7.54
N VAL A 142 7.49 6.60 -8.83
CA VAL A 142 6.59 6.23 -9.91
C VAL A 142 7.41 5.49 -10.95
N SER A 143 6.93 4.30 -11.31
CA SER A 143 7.52 3.49 -12.37
C SER A 143 7.72 4.34 -13.62
N SER A 144 8.90 4.20 -14.24
CA SER A 144 9.31 4.96 -15.41
C SER A 144 8.31 4.89 -16.57
N THR A 145 7.63 3.76 -16.74
CA THR A 145 6.58 3.55 -17.75
C THR A 145 5.28 4.32 -17.46
N GLU A 146 5.10 4.79 -16.22
CA GLU A 146 3.89 5.50 -15.77
C GLU A 146 4.14 6.98 -15.45
N ARG A 147 5.36 7.49 -15.69
CA ARG A 147 5.68 8.91 -15.48
C ARG A 147 4.90 9.81 -16.44
N GLY A 148 4.68 11.06 -16.03
CA GLY A 148 3.86 12.02 -16.80
C GLY A 148 2.34 11.85 -16.62
N LYS A 149 1.87 10.74 -16.02
CA LYS A 149 0.44 10.48 -15.74
C LYS A 149 -0.06 11.07 -14.41
N ARG A 150 0.68 12.02 -13.83
CA ARG A 150 0.40 12.69 -12.53
C ARG A 150 0.30 11.77 -11.30
N LEU A 151 0.62 10.48 -11.41
CA LEU A 151 0.55 9.51 -10.29
C LEU A 151 1.31 9.97 -9.05
N GLY A 152 2.51 10.55 -9.22
CA GLY A 152 3.28 11.09 -8.09
C GLY A 152 2.55 12.21 -7.36
N MET A 153 1.82 13.07 -8.08
CA MET A 153 1.04 14.16 -7.47
C MET A 153 -0.15 13.60 -6.67
N HIS A 154 -0.83 12.58 -7.21
CA HIS A 154 -1.90 11.86 -6.49
C HIS A 154 -1.36 11.16 -5.24
N MET A 155 -0.18 10.55 -5.31
CA MET A 155 0.49 9.95 -4.16
C MET A 155 0.74 10.99 -3.04
N ILE A 156 1.30 12.16 -3.37
CA ILE A 156 1.52 13.22 -2.38
C ILE A 156 0.21 13.70 -1.76
N HIS A 157 -0.85 13.86 -2.57
CA HIS A 157 -2.15 14.27 -2.06
C HIS A 157 -2.76 13.22 -1.12
N GLN A 158 -2.61 11.93 -1.45
CA GLN A 158 -3.05 10.84 -0.60
C GLN A 158 -2.31 10.81 0.73
N LEU A 159 -0.98 10.89 0.74
CA LEU A 159 -0.20 10.87 1.99
C LEU A 159 -0.50 12.11 2.86
N LYS A 160 -0.71 13.28 2.24
CA LYS A 160 -1.19 14.48 2.95
C LYS A 160 -2.59 14.27 3.55
N HIS A 161 -3.47 13.55 2.88
CA HIS A 161 -4.80 13.21 3.41
C HIS A 161 -4.67 12.27 4.61
N VAL A 162 -3.93 11.15 4.49
CA VAL A 162 -3.65 10.24 5.61
C VAL A 162 -3.11 11.01 6.81
N ALA A 163 -2.11 11.87 6.62
CA ALA A 163 -1.52 12.67 7.69
C ALA A 163 -2.55 13.56 8.42
N ARG A 164 -3.49 14.16 7.69
CA ARG A 164 -4.56 14.97 8.31
C ARG A 164 -5.54 14.10 9.10
N GLU A 165 -5.99 12.98 8.53
CA GLU A 165 -6.92 12.05 9.19
C GLU A 165 -6.33 11.48 10.48
N ILE A 166 -5.04 11.16 10.48
CA ILE A 166 -4.34 10.70 11.68
C ILE A 166 -3.90 11.86 12.60
N GLY A 167 -4.31 13.11 12.34
CA GLY A 167 -4.08 14.25 13.23
C GLY A 167 -2.64 14.77 13.30
N CYS A 168 -1.86 14.65 12.22
CA CYS A 168 -0.58 15.34 12.12
C CYS A 168 -0.80 16.85 11.93
N TYR A 169 -0.03 17.68 12.63
CA TYR A 169 -0.11 19.14 12.49
C TYR A 169 0.66 19.68 11.28
N LYS A 170 1.57 18.86 10.72
CA LYS A 170 2.26 19.12 9.46
C LYS A 170 2.76 17.83 8.82
N VAL A 171 3.05 17.89 7.53
CA VAL A 171 3.91 16.92 6.84
C VAL A 171 5.20 17.59 6.39
N ILE A 172 6.28 16.81 6.32
CA ILE A 172 7.57 17.23 5.77
C ILE A 172 8.14 16.13 4.87
N LEU A 173 9.07 16.50 3.99
CA LEU A 173 9.87 15.59 3.17
C LEU A 173 11.17 16.28 2.77
N ASN A 174 12.12 15.46 2.35
CA ASN A 174 13.35 15.93 1.71
C ASN A 174 13.30 15.64 0.21
N CYS A 175 13.93 16.49 -0.60
CA CYS A 175 14.05 16.24 -2.03
C CYS A 175 15.28 16.93 -2.64
N HIS A 176 15.75 16.39 -3.77
CA HIS A 176 16.73 17.08 -4.60
C HIS A 176 16.14 18.38 -5.19
N GLU A 177 17.00 19.38 -5.38
CA GLU A 177 16.63 20.71 -5.89
C GLU A 177 15.79 20.66 -7.18
N LYS A 178 16.16 19.77 -8.12
CA LYS A 178 15.41 19.56 -9.37
C LYS A 178 13.93 19.17 -9.19
N ASN A 179 13.56 18.64 -8.01
CA ASN A 179 12.21 18.21 -7.69
C ASN A 179 11.41 19.25 -6.88
N VAL A 180 12.02 20.36 -6.45
CA VAL A 180 11.37 21.36 -5.60
C VAL A 180 10.09 21.91 -6.24
N GLU A 181 10.13 22.23 -7.54
CA GLU A 181 8.95 22.75 -8.25
C GLU A 181 7.81 21.74 -8.36
N PHE A 182 8.12 20.44 -8.39
CA PHE A 182 7.10 19.40 -8.32
C PHE A 182 6.37 19.42 -6.96
N TYR A 183 7.10 19.52 -5.85
CA TYR A 183 6.50 19.56 -4.51
C TYR A 183 5.76 20.86 -4.23
N LYS A 184 6.22 22.00 -4.77
CA LYS A 184 5.46 23.26 -4.75
C LYS A 184 4.11 23.14 -5.44
N LYS A 185 4.05 22.47 -6.61
CA LYS A 185 2.78 22.17 -7.29
C LYS A 185 1.85 21.26 -6.47
N CYS A 186 2.40 20.47 -5.55
CA CYS A 186 1.64 19.68 -4.57
C CYS A 186 1.22 20.50 -3.32
N GLY A 187 1.48 21.80 -3.29
CA GLY A 187 1.13 22.70 -2.19
C GLY A 187 2.08 22.63 -0.98
N LEU A 188 3.31 22.14 -1.17
CA LEU A 188 4.37 22.20 -0.17
C LEU A 188 5.23 23.46 -0.38
N VAL A 189 5.97 23.85 0.64
CA VAL A 189 6.84 25.03 0.61
C VAL A 189 8.23 24.67 1.10
N LEU A 190 9.25 25.25 0.46
CA LEU A 190 10.64 25.12 0.91
C LEU A 190 10.78 25.82 2.28
N LYS A 191 11.37 25.13 3.27
CA LYS A 191 11.52 25.66 4.64
C LYS A 191 12.95 25.52 5.16
N ASP A 192 13.49 24.32 5.11
CA ASP A 192 14.75 23.96 5.77
C ASP A 192 15.67 23.19 4.81
N VAL A 193 16.93 22.97 5.23
CA VAL A 193 17.93 22.16 4.51
C VAL A 193 18.05 20.77 5.12
N GLN A 194 18.36 19.77 4.30
CA GLN A 194 18.67 18.40 4.75
C GLN A 194 20.18 18.26 4.99
N MET A 195 20.54 17.65 6.13
CA MET A 195 21.91 17.24 6.44
C MET A 195 21.96 15.71 6.51
N THR A 196 23.08 15.08 6.16
CA THR A 196 23.19 13.61 6.11
C THR A 196 24.59 13.15 6.47
N GLU A 197 24.67 12.11 7.30
CA GLU A 197 25.87 11.32 7.59
C GLU A 197 25.58 9.88 7.18
N TYR A 198 26.47 9.27 6.38
CA TYR A 198 26.38 7.86 6.00
C TYR A 198 27.36 7.07 6.85
N PHE A 199 26.87 6.10 7.64
CA PHE A 199 27.70 5.32 8.56
C PHE A 199 28.46 4.17 7.88
N ASP A 200 28.07 3.79 6.67
CA ASP A 200 28.66 2.66 5.93
C ASP A 200 29.54 3.09 4.74
N GLN A 201 29.78 4.40 4.58
CA GLN A 201 30.71 4.94 3.58
C GLN A 201 31.85 5.69 4.29
N PRO A 202 33.11 5.52 3.86
CA PRO A 202 34.22 6.26 4.45
C PRO A 202 33.96 7.76 4.32
N THR A 203 34.00 8.46 5.45
CA THR A 203 33.79 9.91 5.52
C THR A 203 34.74 10.59 4.53
N PRO A 204 34.24 11.41 3.57
CA PRO A 204 35.13 12.23 2.76
C PRO A 204 35.94 13.12 3.70
N LYS A 205 37.27 13.00 3.67
CA LYS A 205 38.15 13.91 4.41
C LYS A 205 37.96 15.31 3.84
N THR A 206 37.08 16.10 4.43
CA THR A 206 37.02 17.53 4.17
C THR A 206 38.17 18.18 4.91
N ASN A 207 39.16 18.69 4.17
CA ASN A 207 40.10 19.66 4.72
C ASN A 207 39.30 20.93 5.03
N LEU A 208 39.16 21.23 6.32
CA LEU A 208 38.66 22.51 6.83
C LEU A 208 39.56 23.66 6.36
#